data_AF-A0A9W9KRU6-F1
#
_entry.id   AF-A0A9W9KRU6-F1
#
_cell.length_a   1.000
_cell.length_b   1.000
_cell.length_c   1.000
_cell.angle_alpha   90.00
_cell.angle_beta   90.00
_cell.angle_gamma   90.00
#
_symmetry.space_group_name_H-M   'P 1'
#
loop_
_entity.id
_entity.type
_entity.pdbx_description
1 polymer ?
#
loop_
_entity_poly.entity_id
_entity_poly.type
_entity_poly.pdbx_seq_one_letter_code
_entity_poly.pdbx_strand_id
1 'polypeptide(L)'
;MMSEDASPDLEKSEVQSNASSCKSDTTSSHSDPSTYTYDHEPFETCKSRALQLGQEVLTPSNGELSIERMRGGGFNRIIGLSTTKQYILRIPRFEDRQLTEDLAPLQLLASQSIIPIPNVVKFDTSKSNALQSPYIIMDRISGASLWPTYPTMPHSAKSAIARDLGKVYAELHSIRSVNTGRLTFAPSAEQLSYESLMIQPLENSATDAMVPYENGPTSRTPLDTIRAILEHKIELATAMSPEAAGFRIEFYNQFLTIASEMDALGVLDESGYCLSHLDLEPRNIMAHSQGISGILDWDNALFAPLLLACAPPMWIWAWNDDEDEDERLAGDIPANPESRELKEVFENAAGSIYLRYAYGAQYRIARTLLRFAIDGIQVAEDFGRIEVLQAEWDKIRDLLRTTK
;
A
#
# COMPACT_ATOMS: atom_id res chain seq x y z
N MET A 1 31.30 44.12 64.23
CA MET A 1 32.19 42.98 63.88
C MET A 1 31.77 42.55 62.48
N MET A 2 32.38 43.13 61.44
CA MET A 2 33.55 42.62 60.72
C MET A 2 33.26 41.33 59.91
N SER A 3 32.99 41.56 58.62
CA SER A 3 33.66 41.02 57.41
C SER A 3 33.86 39.51 57.15
N GLU A 4 33.50 39.17 55.90
CA GLU A 4 34.17 38.32 54.88
C GLU A 4 33.88 36.80 54.75
N ASP A 5 33.56 36.45 53.48
CA ASP A 5 33.93 35.27 52.64
C ASP A 5 33.66 33.82 53.13
N ALA A 6 33.46 32.78 52.30
CA ALA A 6 33.11 32.53 50.89
C ALA A 6 32.88 30.99 50.77
N SER A 7 32.18 30.55 49.70
CA SER A 7 31.91 29.19 49.16
C SER A 7 32.92 28.04 49.43
N PRO A 8 32.54 26.73 49.38
CA PRO A 8 32.20 26.02 48.12
C PRO A 8 31.09 24.94 48.16
N ASP A 9 30.42 24.79 47.01
CA ASP A 9 29.52 23.69 46.63
C ASP A 9 30.23 22.70 45.69
N LEU A 10 30.07 21.39 45.91
CA LEU A 10 30.42 20.31 44.98
C LEU A 10 29.43 19.13 45.09
N GLU A 11 28.69 18.93 43.99
CA GLU A 11 28.24 17.70 43.30
C GLU A 11 27.62 16.48 44.03
N LYS A 12 26.43 16.07 43.53
CA LYS A 12 26.13 14.76 42.88
C LYS A 12 24.65 14.70 42.42
N SER A 13 24.37 14.80 41.12
CA SER A 13 24.11 13.71 40.13
C SER A 13 22.64 13.25 40.06
N GLU A 14 21.87 13.78 39.10
CA GLU A 14 20.57 13.26 38.66
C GLU A 14 20.65 12.78 37.20
N VAL A 15 20.03 11.63 36.96
CA VAL A 15 19.98 10.91 35.68
C VAL A 15 18.83 11.47 34.83
N GLN A 16 19.15 12.01 33.65
CA GLN A 16 18.17 12.48 32.68
C GLN A 16 17.72 11.34 31.74
N SER A 17 16.42 11.05 31.74
CA SER A 17 15.73 10.31 30.67
C SER A 17 15.21 11.30 29.63
N ASN A 18 15.71 11.20 28.39
CA ASN A 18 15.28 12.01 27.26
C ASN A 18 13.97 11.48 26.67
N ALA A 19 12.87 12.20 26.89
CA ALA A 19 11.66 12.09 26.09
C ALA A 19 11.76 13.05 24.90
N SER A 20 11.94 12.52 23.69
CA SER A 20 11.88 13.31 22.45
C SER A 20 10.43 13.41 21.99
N SER A 21 9.82 14.57 22.25
CA SER A 21 8.53 15.00 21.73
C SER A 21 8.70 15.45 20.27
N CYS A 22 8.05 14.75 19.33
CA CYS A 22 7.92 15.25 17.96
C CYS A 22 6.78 16.27 17.92
N LYS A 23 7.13 17.55 17.86
CA LYS A 23 6.20 18.63 17.54
C LYS A 23 6.11 18.80 16.04
N SER A 24 4.87 18.88 15.56
CA SER A 24 4.49 19.32 14.23
C SER A 24 4.97 20.75 13.96
N ASP A 25 5.85 20.91 12.99
CA ASP A 25 6.17 22.22 12.41
C ASP A 25 5.73 22.28 10.95
N THR A 26 4.70 23.09 10.73
CA THR A 26 4.27 23.61 9.44
C THR A 26 5.35 24.53 8.87
N THR A 27 6.15 24.08 7.90
CA THR A 27 6.76 24.96 6.88
C THR A 27 7.09 24.17 5.60
N SER A 28 6.65 24.70 4.46
CA SER A 28 6.99 24.21 3.12
C SER A 28 8.44 24.57 2.77
N SER A 29 9.36 23.61 2.79
CA SER A 29 10.59 23.62 1.98
C SER A 29 11.35 22.29 2.06
N HIS A 30 11.60 21.71 0.88
CA HIS A 30 12.64 20.69 0.63
C HIS A 30 12.73 19.52 1.63
N SER A 31 11.85 18.53 1.47
CA SER A 31 12.03 17.22 2.11
C SER A 31 13.39 16.62 1.72
N ASP A 32 14.24 16.40 2.72
CA ASP A 32 15.50 15.69 2.58
C ASP A 32 15.24 14.29 1.99
N PRO A 33 16.08 13.81 1.06
CA PRO A 33 15.88 12.50 0.47
C PRO A 33 15.99 11.42 1.56
N SER A 34 15.06 10.46 1.57
CA SER A 34 14.93 9.35 2.54
C SER A 34 16.22 8.60 2.87
N THR A 35 17.27 8.73 2.07
CA THR A 35 18.64 8.28 2.38
C THR A 35 19.21 8.89 3.67
N TYR A 36 18.94 10.15 3.99
CA TYR A 36 19.39 10.78 5.24
C TYR A 36 18.51 10.43 6.44
N THR A 37 17.22 10.18 6.20
CA THR A 37 16.26 9.83 7.27
C THR A 37 16.53 8.45 7.89
N TYR A 38 17.17 7.54 7.16
CA TYR A 38 17.41 6.16 7.60
C TYR A 38 18.91 5.81 7.77
N ASP A 39 19.84 6.76 7.75
CA ASP A 39 21.30 6.51 7.85
C ASP A 39 21.85 5.55 6.77
N HIS A 40 21.28 5.61 5.56
CA HIS A 40 21.72 4.74 4.47
C HIS A 40 22.95 5.28 3.75
N GLU A 41 23.72 4.39 3.12
CA GLU A 41 24.90 4.77 2.35
C GLU A 41 24.56 5.93 1.37
N PRO A 42 25.43 6.92 1.19
CA PRO A 42 25.19 8.01 0.24
C PRO A 42 24.98 7.50 -1.20
N PHE A 43 24.24 8.26 -2.01
CA PHE A 43 24.03 7.91 -3.42
C PHE A 43 25.36 7.73 -4.18
N GLU A 44 26.36 8.57 -3.91
CA GLU A 44 27.65 8.51 -4.60
C GLU A 44 28.41 7.19 -4.38
N THR A 45 28.28 6.55 -3.22
CA THR A 45 28.92 5.25 -2.97
C THR A 45 28.15 4.11 -3.63
N CYS A 46 26.82 4.22 -3.68
CA CYS A 46 25.95 3.25 -4.35
C CYS A 46 26.10 3.29 -5.88
N LYS A 47 26.34 4.49 -6.43
CA LYS A 47 26.37 4.77 -7.86
C LYS A 47 27.40 3.92 -8.62
N SER A 48 28.60 3.71 -8.08
CA SER A 48 29.63 2.88 -8.73
C SER A 48 29.19 1.42 -8.84
N ARG A 49 28.58 0.88 -7.78
CA ARG A 49 28.05 -0.49 -7.73
C ARG A 49 26.85 -0.66 -8.66
N ALA A 50 25.96 0.34 -8.72
CA ALA A 50 24.84 0.37 -9.66
C ALA A 50 25.31 0.44 -11.12
N LEU A 51 26.40 1.17 -11.40
CA LEU A 51 26.99 1.24 -12.74
C LEU A 51 27.59 -0.10 -13.16
N GLN A 52 28.36 -0.71 -12.26
CA GLN A 52 28.92 -2.04 -12.49
C GLN A 52 27.81 -3.06 -12.76
N LEU A 53 26.79 -3.11 -11.90
CA LEU A 53 25.66 -4.02 -12.09
C LEU A 53 24.96 -3.77 -13.44
N GLY A 54 24.66 -2.52 -13.76
CA GLY A 54 23.98 -2.18 -15.01
C GLY A 54 24.79 -2.57 -16.25
N GLN A 55 26.12 -2.44 -16.22
CA GLN A 55 27.00 -2.87 -17.31
C GLN A 55 26.99 -4.39 -17.48
N GLU A 56 27.06 -5.14 -16.37
CA GLU A 56 27.04 -6.60 -16.35
C GLU A 56 25.70 -7.17 -16.84
N VAL A 57 24.59 -6.58 -16.38
CA VAL A 57 23.24 -7.13 -16.61
C VAL A 57 22.63 -6.66 -17.93
N LEU A 58 22.75 -5.36 -18.27
CA LEU A 58 22.06 -4.79 -19.42
C LEU A 58 22.87 -4.89 -20.71
N THR A 59 24.17 -5.18 -20.64
CA THR A 59 25.07 -5.33 -21.81
C THR A 59 24.87 -4.27 -22.90
N PRO A 60 24.99 -2.96 -22.56
CA PRO A 60 24.72 -1.87 -23.50
C PRO A 60 25.62 -1.96 -24.74
N SER A 61 25.01 -1.90 -25.93
CA SER A 61 25.68 -2.17 -27.21
C SER A 61 26.89 -1.27 -27.51
N ASN A 62 26.92 -0.04 -26.95
CA ASN A 62 28.01 0.92 -27.11
C ASN A 62 28.80 1.14 -25.81
N GLY A 63 28.52 0.39 -24.74
CA GLY A 63 29.11 0.61 -23.40
C GLY A 63 28.60 1.85 -22.65
N GLU A 64 27.74 2.66 -23.27
CA GLU A 64 27.22 3.88 -22.67
C GLU A 64 26.01 3.56 -21.76
N LEU A 65 26.25 3.67 -20.45
CA LEU A 65 25.25 3.56 -19.40
C LEU A 65 25.34 4.82 -18.54
N SER A 66 24.23 5.55 -18.39
CA SER A 66 24.14 6.66 -17.47
C SER A 66 23.20 6.35 -16.31
N ILE A 67 23.45 7.01 -15.18
CA ILE A 67 22.71 6.81 -13.93
C ILE A 67 22.11 8.13 -13.49
N GLU A 68 20.82 8.08 -13.16
CA GLU A 68 20.05 9.18 -12.62
C GLU A 68 19.70 8.88 -11.15
N ARG A 69 19.98 9.84 -10.26
CA ARG A 69 19.45 9.78 -8.90
C ARG A 69 17.97 10.14 -8.94
N MET A 70 17.11 9.24 -8.52
CA MET A 70 15.68 9.49 -8.40
C MET A 70 15.29 9.64 -6.93
N ARG A 71 14.20 10.37 -6.67
CA ARG A 71 13.56 10.32 -5.35
C ARG A 71 12.97 8.91 -5.19
N GLY A 72 13.39 8.20 -4.15
CA GLY A 72 12.83 6.89 -3.77
C GLY A 72 11.99 7.01 -2.51
N GLY A 73 10.99 6.13 -2.39
CA GLY A 73 10.17 6.02 -1.19
C GLY A 73 10.95 5.53 0.04
N GLY A 74 10.21 5.28 1.13
CA GLY A 74 10.78 4.82 2.40
C GLY A 74 11.37 3.40 2.36
N PHE A 75 10.87 2.54 1.48
CA PHE A 75 11.22 1.11 1.47
C PHE A 75 12.25 0.68 0.42
N ASN A 76 12.37 1.44 -0.67
CA ASN A 76 13.27 1.12 -1.77
C ASN A 76 14.12 2.33 -2.12
N ARG A 77 15.40 2.08 -2.41
CA ARG A 77 16.21 3.01 -3.18
C ARG A 77 15.89 2.83 -4.65
N ILE A 78 15.63 3.96 -5.32
CA ILE A 78 15.26 4.00 -6.73
C ILE A 78 16.36 4.73 -7.50
N ILE A 79 16.90 4.06 -8.53
CA ILE A 79 17.96 4.57 -9.39
C ILE A 79 17.50 4.43 -10.84
N GLY A 80 17.57 5.52 -11.61
CA GLY A 80 17.33 5.48 -13.05
C GLY A 80 18.58 4.98 -13.78
N LEU A 81 18.42 4.01 -14.68
CA LEU A 81 19.48 3.51 -15.55
C LEU A 81 19.11 3.78 -17.01
N SER A 82 20.03 4.36 -17.77
CA SER A 82 19.79 4.74 -19.17
C SER A 82 20.84 4.13 -20.09
N THR A 83 20.37 3.40 -21.10
CA THR A 83 21.14 2.94 -22.26
C THR A 83 20.47 3.48 -23.53
N THR A 84 20.26 2.66 -24.57
CA THR A 84 19.29 2.94 -25.63
C THR A 84 17.84 2.87 -25.12
N LYS A 85 17.62 2.24 -23.97
CA LYS A 85 16.34 2.15 -23.25
C LYS A 85 16.47 2.73 -21.84
N GLN A 86 15.32 2.98 -21.20
CA GLN A 86 15.22 3.55 -19.86
C GLN A 86 14.73 2.48 -18.88
N TYR A 87 15.42 2.37 -17.74
CA TYR A 87 15.13 1.38 -16.70
C TYR A 87 15.09 2.01 -15.31
N ILE A 88 14.45 1.30 -14.39
CA ILE A 88 14.48 1.56 -12.95
C ILE A 88 15.16 0.40 -12.27
N LEU A 89 16.16 0.72 -11.44
CA LEU A 89 16.77 -0.18 -10.47
C LEU A 89 16.16 0.10 -9.09
N ARG A 90 15.47 -0.89 -8.53
CA ARG A 90 14.94 -0.92 -7.16
C ARG A 90 15.88 -1.74 -6.28
N ILE A 91 16.26 -1.19 -5.14
CA ILE A 91 17.08 -1.86 -4.12
C ILE A 91 16.34 -1.75 -2.78
N PRO A 92 15.94 -2.87 -2.14
CA PRO A 92 15.33 -2.84 -0.82
C PRO A 92 16.20 -2.13 0.20
N ARG A 93 15.56 -1.36 1.08
CA ARG A 93 16.22 -0.63 2.17
C ARG A 93 16.36 -1.48 3.43
N PHE A 94 15.44 -2.40 3.66
CA PHE A 94 15.38 -3.22 4.88
C PHE A 94 15.63 -4.69 4.55
N GLU A 95 16.36 -5.38 5.44
CA GLU A 95 16.78 -6.77 5.22
C GLU A 95 15.64 -7.79 5.36
N ASP A 96 14.58 -7.44 6.08
CA ASP A 96 13.38 -8.23 6.31
C ASP A 96 12.44 -8.25 5.10
N ARG A 97 12.61 -7.33 4.15
CA ARG A 97 11.78 -7.26 2.96
C ARG A 97 12.12 -8.38 1.98
N GLN A 98 11.15 -9.24 1.74
CA GLN A 98 11.29 -10.32 0.77
C GLN A 98 10.94 -9.84 -0.63
N LEU A 99 11.95 -9.81 -1.51
CA LEU A 99 11.79 -9.41 -2.91
C LEU A 99 10.76 -10.28 -3.68
N THR A 100 10.53 -11.51 -3.21
CA THR A 100 9.52 -12.42 -3.75
C THR A 100 8.11 -11.86 -3.60
N GLU A 101 7.81 -11.14 -2.52
CA GLU A 101 6.51 -10.49 -2.31
C GLU A 101 6.32 -9.28 -3.24
N ASP A 102 7.40 -8.56 -3.57
CA ASP A 102 7.35 -7.46 -4.56
C ASP A 102 7.20 -7.99 -6.00
N LEU A 103 7.76 -9.17 -6.30
CA LEU A 103 7.76 -9.77 -7.65
C LEU A 103 6.50 -10.56 -7.97
N ALA A 104 5.88 -11.23 -6.99
CA ALA A 104 4.76 -12.14 -7.22
C ALA A 104 3.52 -11.45 -7.80
N PRO A 105 3.09 -10.26 -7.32
CA PRO A 105 2.01 -9.51 -7.94
C PRO A 105 2.30 -9.12 -9.40
N LEU A 106 3.54 -8.69 -9.70
CA LEU A 106 3.95 -8.34 -11.06
C LEU A 106 3.91 -9.57 -11.99
N GLN A 107 4.35 -10.74 -11.50
CA GLN A 107 4.28 -11.99 -12.25
C GLN A 107 2.84 -12.43 -12.52
N LEU A 108 1.94 -12.29 -11.55
CA LEU A 108 0.52 -12.57 -11.72
C LEU A 108 -0.09 -11.66 -12.79
N LEU A 109 0.11 -10.35 -12.66
CA LEU A 109 -0.45 -9.34 -13.57
C LEU A 109 0.10 -9.49 -14.99
N ALA A 110 1.40 -9.74 -15.16
CA ALA A 110 1.99 -9.98 -16.47
C ALA A 110 1.39 -11.21 -17.17
N SER A 111 0.95 -12.22 -16.41
CA SER A 111 0.38 -13.45 -16.94
C SER A 111 -1.14 -13.38 -17.17
N GLN A 112 -1.88 -12.61 -16.36
CA GLN A 112 -3.34 -12.69 -16.30
C GLN A 112 -4.07 -11.36 -16.55
N SER A 113 -3.34 -10.27 -16.78
CA SER A 113 -3.94 -8.93 -16.84
C SER A 113 -3.45 -8.09 -18.01
N ILE A 114 -4.30 -7.15 -18.42
CA ILE A 114 -3.94 -6.06 -19.34
C ILE A 114 -3.53 -4.77 -18.63
N ILE A 115 -3.51 -4.75 -17.28
CA ILE A 115 -3.09 -3.58 -16.51
C ILE A 115 -1.65 -3.24 -16.89
N PRO A 116 -1.36 -1.99 -17.30
CA PRO A 116 0.00 -1.61 -17.62
C PRO A 116 0.84 -1.58 -16.35
N ILE A 117 1.87 -2.43 -16.29
CA ILE A 117 2.80 -2.54 -15.17
C ILE A 117 4.25 -2.45 -15.66
N PRO A 118 5.23 -2.20 -14.77
CA PRO A 118 6.63 -2.30 -15.15
C PRO A 118 6.98 -3.73 -15.53
N ASN A 119 7.57 -3.93 -16.70
CA ASN A 119 8.11 -5.23 -17.09
C ASN A 119 9.43 -5.48 -16.35
N VAL A 120 9.51 -6.61 -15.63
CA VAL A 120 10.70 -7.01 -14.88
C VAL A 120 11.75 -7.57 -15.85
N VAL A 121 12.89 -6.90 -15.93
CA VAL A 121 13.99 -7.24 -16.86
C VAL A 121 14.95 -8.24 -16.21
N LYS A 122 15.34 -7.97 -14.97
CA LYS A 122 16.24 -8.81 -14.20
C LYS A 122 16.04 -8.57 -12.72
N PHE A 123 16.23 -9.59 -11.91
CA PHE A 123 16.32 -9.45 -10.46
C PHE A 123 17.36 -10.42 -9.92
N ASP A 124 17.78 -10.18 -8.68
CA ASP A 124 18.56 -11.11 -7.86
C ASP A 124 18.06 -10.98 -6.43
N THR A 125 17.64 -12.09 -5.82
CA THR A 125 17.16 -12.14 -4.43
C THR A 125 18.31 -12.31 -3.44
N SER A 126 19.52 -12.62 -3.92
CA SER A 126 20.71 -12.82 -3.10
C SER A 126 21.49 -11.51 -2.91
N LYS A 127 22.50 -11.58 -2.02
CA LYS A 127 23.51 -10.52 -1.87
C LYS A 127 24.78 -10.82 -2.69
N SER A 128 24.79 -11.86 -3.52
CA SER A 128 25.97 -12.30 -4.28
C SER A 128 26.07 -11.61 -5.65
N ASN A 129 26.03 -10.28 -5.63
CA ASN A 129 26.09 -9.43 -6.83
C ASN A 129 26.84 -8.12 -6.55
N ALA A 130 27.06 -7.31 -7.58
CA ALA A 130 27.80 -6.05 -7.48
C ALA A 130 27.23 -5.04 -6.45
N LEU A 131 25.91 -5.07 -6.17
CA LEU A 131 25.28 -4.22 -5.17
C LEU A 131 25.40 -4.78 -3.74
N GLN A 132 25.81 -6.03 -3.58
CA GLN A 132 25.80 -6.74 -2.29
C GLN A 132 24.43 -6.68 -1.60
N SER A 133 23.37 -6.57 -2.40
CA SER A 133 21.99 -6.37 -1.97
C SER A 133 21.06 -6.99 -3.02
N PRO A 134 19.88 -7.48 -2.62
CA PRO A 134 18.85 -7.86 -3.59
C PRO A 134 18.45 -6.66 -4.46
N TYR A 135 17.98 -6.93 -5.68
CA TYR A 135 17.54 -5.87 -6.58
C TYR A 135 16.51 -6.33 -7.61
N ILE A 136 15.76 -5.36 -8.14
CA ILE A 136 14.93 -5.51 -9.35
C ILE A 136 15.33 -4.43 -10.35
N ILE A 137 15.63 -4.82 -11.58
CA ILE A 137 15.70 -3.95 -12.75
C ILE A 137 14.44 -4.18 -13.58
N MET A 138 13.73 -3.10 -13.87
CA MET A 138 12.49 -3.11 -14.64
C MET A 138 12.47 -1.95 -15.64
N ASP A 139 11.62 -2.04 -16.65
CA ASP A 139 11.42 -0.96 -17.62
C ASP A 139 10.91 0.31 -16.91
N ARG A 140 11.46 1.47 -17.29
CA ARG A 140 10.94 2.77 -16.82
C ARG A 140 9.68 3.11 -17.61
N ILE A 141 8.55 3.15 -16.92
CA ILE A 141 7.28 3.53 -17.53
C ILE A 141 7.34 4.97 -18.04
N SER A 142 6.92 5.16 -19.29
CA SER A 142 6.83 6.48 -19.91
C SER A 142 5.65 7.30 -19.38
N GLY A 143 5.75 8.63 -19.44
CA GLY A 143 4.71 9.54 -18.94
C GLY A 143 5.15 10.24 -17.65
N ALA A 144 4.22 10.95 -17.03
CA ALA A 144 4.41 11.64 -15.76
C ALA A 144 3.56 10.99 -14.66
N SER A 145 4.03 11.06 -13.41
CA SER A 145 3.19 10.70 -12.26
C SER A 145 1.99 11.63 -12.19
N LEU A 146 0.81 11.10 -11.86
CA LEU A 146 -0.39 11.92 -11.66
C LEU A 146 -0.24 12.87 -10.48
N TRP A 147 0.59 12.55 -9.49
CA TRP A 147 1.01 13.53 -8.48
C TRP A 147 2.32 14.22 -8.89
N PRO A 148 2.39 15.57 -8.91
CA PRO A 148 1.34 16.56 -8.68
C PRO A 148 0.70 17.06 -10.00
N THR A 149 0.82 16.31 -11.10
CA THR A 149 0.50 16.84 -12.44
C THR A 149 -0.98 16.87 -12.79
N TYR A 150 -1.79 15.96 -12.22
CA TYR A 150 -3.19 15.74 -12.56
C TYR A 150 -4.04 17.01 -12.55
N PRO A 151 -3.97 17.92 -11.55
CA PRO A 151 -4.79 19.13 -11.51
C PRO A 151 -4.66 20.00 -12.77
N THR A 152 -3.45 20.07 -13.33
CA THR A 152 -3.12 20.91 -14.49
C THR A 152 -3.38 20.23 -15.83
N MET A 153 -3.75 18.95 -15.85
CA MET A 153 -4.01 18.21 -17.08
C MET A 153 -5.30 18.70 -17.78
N PRO A 154 -5.34 18.72 -19.13
CA PRO A 154 -6.56 19.01 -19.87
C PRO A 154 -7.68 18.02 -19.53
N HIS A 155 -8.93 18.50 -19.55
CA HIS A 155 -10.11 17.68 -19.26
C HIS A 155 -10.20 16.40 -20.12
N SER A 156 -9.79 16.46 -21.39
CA SER A 156 -9.76 15.29 -22.27
C SER A 156 -8.79 14.20 -21.78
N ALA A 157 -7.64 14.59 -21.22
CA ALA A 157 -6.68 13.67 -20.64
C ALA A 157 -7.18 13.11 -19.30
N LYS A 158 -7.77 13.96 -18.44
CA LYS A 158 -8.45 13.52 -17.21
C LYS A 158 -9.56 12.52 -17.49
N SER A 159 -10.35 12.75 -18.54
CA SER A 159 -11.41 11.83 -18.99
C SER A 159 -10.86 10.50 -19.49
N ALA A 160 -9.68 10.49 -20.12
CA ALA A 160 -9.01 9.26 -20.49
C ALA A 160 -8.50 8.48 -19.27
N ILE A 161 -7.88 9.19 -18.31
CA ILE A 161 -7.42 8.61 -17.05
C ILE A 161 -8.59 8.03 -16.25
N ALA A 162 -9.69 8.77 -16.10
CA ALA A 162 -10.89 8.32 -15.38
C ALA A 162 -11.44 7.01 -15.98
N ARG A 163 -11.54 6.93 -17.31
CA ARG A 163 -11.98 5.72 -18.01
C ARG A 163 -11.02 4.55 -17.82
N ASP A 164 -9.72 4.79 -17.96
CA ASP A 164 -8.73 3.72 -17.85
C ASP A 164 -8.60 3.23 -16.40
N LEU A 165 -8.70 4.13 -15.40
CA LEU A 165 -8.73 3.72 -14.00
C LEU A 165 -9.96 2.88 -13.70
N GLY A 166 -11.14 3.24 -14.22
CA GLY A 166 -12.33 2.41 -14.07
C GLY A 166 -12.10 0.99 -14.63
N LYS A 167 -11.46 0.87 -15.80
CA LYS A 167 -11.07 -0.46 -16.34
C LYS A 167 -10.05 -1.19 -15.46
N VAL A 168 -9.10 -0.47 -14.85
CA VAL A 168 -8.16 -1.07 -13.87
C VAL A 168 -8.91 -1.65 -12.68
N TYR A 169 -9.89 -0.94 -12.11
CA TYR A 169 -10.73 -1.47 -11.03
C TYR A 169 -11.52 -2.71 -11.50
N ALA A 170 -12.15 -2.65 -12.68
CA ALA A 170 -12.89 -3.79 -13.22
C ALA A 170 -12.01 -5.03 -13.44
N GLU A 171 -10.77 -4.84 -13.89
CA GLU A 171 -9.77 -5.88 -14.09
C GLU A 171 -9.22 -6.44 -12.76
N LEU A 172 -8.91 -5.59 -11.79
CA LEU A 172 -8.55 -6.02 -10.43
C LEU A 172 -9.65 -6.85 -9.79
N HIS A 173 -10.90 -6.44 -10.00
CA HIS A 173 -12.07 -7.21 -9.61
C HIS A 173 -12.27 -8.47 -10.46
N SER A 174 -11.59 -8.71 -11.58
CA SER A 174 -11.73 -9.97 -12.31
C SER A 174 -10.72 -11.03 -11.83
N ILE A 175 -9.60 -10.59 -11.26
CA ILE A 175 -8.53 -11.45 -10.75
C ILE A 175 -8.94 -11.99 -9.37
N ARG A 176 -9.40 -13.25 -9.33
CA ARG A 176 -9.85 -13.94 -8.12
C ARG A 176 -8.77 -14.84 -7.51
N SER A 177 -9.02 -15.21 -6.25
CA SER A 177 -8.28 -16.24 -5.54
C SER A 177 -9.22 -17.04 -4.65
N VAL A 178 -8.98 -18.35 -4.56
CA VAL A 178 -9.60 -19.24 -3.58
C VAL A 178 -9.21 -18.82 -2.16
N ASN A 179 -7.97 -18.37 -1.96
CA ASN A 179 -7.40 -18.06 -0.65
C ASN A 179 -7.07 -16.56 -0.53
N THR A 180 -7.23 -16.02 0.68
CA THR A 180 -6.82 -14.65 1.04
C THR A 180 -5.36 -14.63 1.47
N GLY A 181 -4.66 -13.53 1.22
CA GLY A 181 -3.28 -13.37 1.67
C GLY A 181 -2.39 -12.64 0.69
N ARG A 182 -1.12 -12.49 1.08
CA ARG A 182 -0.08 -11.86 0.24
C ARG A 182 0.42 -12.85 -0.79
N LEU A 183 0.64 -12.37 -2.01
CA LEU A 183 1.26 -13.16 -3.06
C LEU A 183 2.76 -13.32 -2.78
N THR A 184 3.26 -14.54 -2.97
CA THR A 184 4.68 -14.87 -2.89
C THR A 184 4.98 -16.03 -3.82
N PHE A 185 6.18 -16.61 -3.72
CA PHE A 185 6.58 -17.80 -4.46
C PHE A 185 6.90 -18.96 -3.52
N ALA A 186 6.79 -20.18 -4.03
CA ALA A 186 7.21 -21.37 -3.29
C ALA A 186 8.71 -21.26 -2.93
N PRO A 187 9.11 -21.46 -1.65
CA PRO A 187 10.51 -21.28 -1.22
C PRO A 187 11.52 -22.18 -1.94
N SER A 188 11.06 -23.32 -2.46
CA SER A 188 11.86 -24.30 -3.19
C SER A 188 11.80 -24.14 -4.72
N ALA A 189 11.16 -23.08 -5.23
CA ALA A 189 11.02 -22.88 -6.67
C ALA A 189 12.37 -22.59 -7.32
N GLU A 190 12.75 -23.42 -8.30
CA GLU A 190 13.94 -23.17 -9.14
C GLU A 190 13.76 -21.93 -10.03
N GLN A 191 12.52 -21.62 -10.39
CA GLN A 191 12.14 -20.46 -11.19
C GLN A 191 10.90 -19.77 -10.58
N LEU A 192 10.98 -18.44 -10.46
CA LEU A 192 9.83 -17.61 -10.10
C LEU A 192 8.96 -17.44 -11.35
N SER A 193 7.88 -18.21 -11.44
CA SER A 193 6.95 -18.22 -12.57
C SER A 193 5.51 -18.23 -12.05
N TYR A 194 4.55 -18.16 -12.97
CA TYR A 194 3.12 -18.18 -12.61
C TYR A 194 2.74 -19.46 -11.82
N GLU A 195 3.32 -20.60 -12.18
CA GLU A 195 3.03 -21.91 -11.58
C GLU A 195 3.61 -22.07 -10.17
N SER A 196 4.58 -21.23 -9.79
CA SER A 196 5.16 -21.22 -8.44
C SER A 196 4.57 -20.16 -7.53
N LEU A 197 3.52 -19.46 -7.97
CA LEU A 197 2.80 -18.48 -7.14
C LEU A 197 2.10 -19.17 -5.96
N MET A 198 2.31 -18.60 -4.79
CA MET A 198 1.73 -19.00 -3.53
C MET A 198 1.02 -17.82 -2.87
N ILE A 199 0.16 -18.12 -1.92
CA ILE A 199 -0.49 -17.18 -1.01
C ILE A 199 0.04 -17.45 0.39
N GLN A 200 0.65 -16.43 1.00
CA GLN A 200 0.94 -16.38 2.43
C GLN A 200 -0.30 -15.85 3.16
N PRO A 201 -0.94 -16.67 4.02
CA PRO A 201 -2.08 -16.21 4.83
C PRO A 201 -1.72 -15.03 5.73
N LEU A 202 -2.68 -14.14 6.02
CA LEU A 202 -2.44 -12.98 6.88
C LEU A 202 -2.46 -13.35 8.37
N GLU A 203 -3.12 -14.45 8.71
CA GLU A 203 -3.24 -15.01 10.06
C GLU A 203 -2.09 -15.95 10.44
N ASN A 204 -1.14 -16.21 9.54
CA ASN A 204 -0.03 -17.10 9.80
C ASN A 204 1.16 -16.74 8.91
N SER A 205 2.27 -16.31 9.49
CA SER A 205 3.50 -15.95 8.79
C SER A 205 4.50 -17.09 8.65
N ALA A 206 4.17 -18.30 9.12
CA ALA A 206 5.04 -19.46 8.97
C ALA A 206 5.13 -19.87 7.49
N THR A 207 6.32 -20.30 7.06
CA THR A 207 6.57 -20.65 5.65
C THR A 207 5.85 -21.91 5.20
N ASP A 208 5.54 -22.82 6.12
CA ASP A 208 4.74 -24.03 5.87
C ASP A 208 3.23 -23.75 5.80
N ALA A 209 2.79 -22.54 6.13
CA ALA A 209 1.41 -22.12 6.00
C ALA A 209 1.04 -21.63 4.59
N MET A 210 2.03 -21.44 3.71
CA MET A 210 1.82 -21.00 2.33
C MET A 210 0.97 -22.02 1.57
N VAL A 211 0.00 -21.53 0.80
CA VAL A 211 -0.88 -22.34 -0.06
C VAL A 211 -0.73 -21.94 -1.53
N PRO A 212 -0.90 -22.85 -2.50
CA PRO A 212 -0.86 -22.47 -3.92
C PRO A 212 -1.85 -21.37 -4.27
N TYR A 213 -1.46 -20.47 -5.16
CA TYR A 213 -2.41 -19.54 -5.78
C TYR A 213 -3.32 -20.31 -6.74
N GLU A 214 -4.63 -20.21 -6.50
CA GLU A 214 -5.66 -20.81 -7.35
C GLU A 214 -6.70 -19.76 -7.68
N ASN A 215 -6.94 -19.53 -8.98
CA ASN A 215 -8.02 -18.69 -9.44
C ASN A 215 -9.35 -19.45 -9.27
N GLY A 216 -10.26 -18.91 -8.46
CA GLY A 216 -11.53 -19.57 -8.19
C GLY A 216 -12.38 -18.85 -7.15
N PRO A 217 -13.56 -19.44 -6.82
CA PRO A 217 -14.39 -18.94 -5.73
C PRO A 217 -13.69 -19.14 -4.39
N THR A 218 -14.01 -18.29 -3.42
CA THR A 218 -13.34 -18.30 -2.12
C THR A 218 -13.62 -19.57 -1.32
N SER A 219 -12.60 -20.06 -0.63
CA SER A 219 -12.69 -21.22 0.27
C SER A 219 -13.36 -20.89 1.61
N ARG A 220 -13.32 -19.62 2.01
CA ARG A 220 -13.85 -19.12 3.28
C ARG A 220 -14.74 -17.90 3.06
N THR A 221 -15.58 -17.62 4.06
CA THR A 221 -16.36 -16.39 4.09
C THR A 221 -15.46 -15.21 4.50
N PRO A 222 -15.77 -13.98 4.07
CA PRO A 222 -15.09 -12.78 4.54
C PRO A 222 -15.08 -12.64 6.06
N LEU A 223 -16.19 -12.99 6.75
CA LEU A 223 -16.25 -12.99 8.21
C LEU A 223 -15.23 -13.95 8.82
N ASP A 224 -15.14 -15.18 8.32
CA ASP A 224 -14.19 -16.17 8.85
C ASP A 224 -12.75 -15.73 8.64
N THR A 225 -12.45 -15.07 7.52
CA THR A 225 -11.14 -14.46 7.26
C THR A 225 -10.85 -13.33 8.25
N ILE A 226 -11.75 -12.37 8.41
CA ILE A 226 -11.59 -11.26 9.37
C ILE A 226 -11.37 -11.83 10.77
N ARG A 227 -12.15 -12.83 11.16
CA ARG A 227 -12.03 -13.50 12.46
C ARG A 227 -10.64 -14.10 12.65
N ALA A 228 -10.17 -14.92 11.71
CA ALA A 228 -8.86 -15.55 11.83
C ALA A 228 -7.71 -14.54 11.94
N ILE A 229 -7.76 -13.45 11.15
CA ILE A 229 -6.74 -12.41 11.21
C ILE A 229 -6.76 -11.69 12.57
N LEU A 230 -7.94 -11.32 13.07
CA LEU A 230 -8.08 -10.64 14.36
C LEU A 230 -7.71 -11.55 15.54
N GLU A 231 -8.10 -12.82 15.51
CA GLU A 231 -7.71 -13.82 16.51
C GLU A 231 -6.19 -13.99 16.55
N HIS A 232 -5.54 -14.10 15.39
CA HIS A 232 -4.08 -14.13 15.32
C HIS A 232 -3.44 -12.86 15.91
N LYS A 233 -3.98 -11.67 15.63
CA LYS A 233 -3.49 -10.43 16.26
C LYS A 233 -3.69 -10.40 17.77
N ILE A 234 -4.77 -11.00 18.29
CA ILE A 234 -4.98 -11.17 19.73
C ILE A 234 -3.93 -12.11 20.33
N GLU A 235 -3.61 -13.22 19.66
CA GLU A 235 -2.54 -14.14 20.08
C GLU A 235 -1.19 -13.43 20.15
N LEU A 236 -0.82 -12.69 19.10
CA LEU A 236 0.41 -11.90 19.06
C LEU A 236 0.44 -10.85 20.18
N ALA A 237 -0.66 -10.11 20.39
CA ALA A 237 -0.75 -9.14 21.47
C ALA A 237 -0.64 -9.81 22.86
N THR A 238 -1.26 -10.97 23.05
CA THR A 238 -1.20 -11.72 24.32
C THR A 238 0.22 -12.19 24.65
N ALA A 239 1.05 -12.45 23.63
CA ALA A 239 2.46 -12.78 23.81
C ALA A 239 3.34 -11.57 24.19
N MET A 240 2.82 -10.34 24.12
CA MET A 240 3.50 -9.11 24.56
C MET A 240 3.29 -8.86 26.07
N SER A 241 3.95 -7.84 26.64
CA SER A 241 3.71 -7.49 28.05
C SER A 241 2.26 -7.00 28.28
N PRO A 242 1.62 -7.32 29.42
CA PRO A 242 0.22 -6.96 29.69
C PRO A 242 -0.08 -5.47 29.51
N GLU A 243 0.83 -4.59 29.94
CA GLU A 243 0.68 -3.14 29.84
C GLU A 243 0.68 -2.64 28.38
N ALA A 244 1.36 -3.34 27.47
CA ALA A 244 1.43 -3.00 26.05
C ALA A 244 0.33 -3.67 25.21
N ALA A 245 -0.29 -4.73 25.74
CA ALA A 245 -1.22 -5.59 25.04
C ALA A 245 -2.70 -5.32 25.33
N GLY A 246 -3.04 -4.91 26.56
CA GLY A 246 -4.43 -4.87 27.05
C GLY A 246 -5.39 -4.12 26.13
N PHE A 247 -5.06 -2.88 25.78
CA PHE A 247 -5.91 -2.06 24.91
C PHE A 247 -6.04 -2.63 23.48
N ARG A 248 -4.97 -3.25 22.94
CA ARG A 248 -5.01 -3.87 21.60
C ARG A 248 -6.00 -5.02 21.57
N ILE A 249 -5.96 -5.87 22.59
CA ILE A 249 -6.87 -7.01 22.73
C ILE A 249 -8.32 -6.54 22.85
N GLU A 250 -8.59 -5.48 23.61
CA GLU A 250 -9.92 -4.87 23.71
C GLU A 250 -10.44 -4.40 22.34
N PHE A 251 -9.62 -3.64 21.60
CA PHE A 251 -9.99 -3.16 20.27
C PHE A 251 -10.18 -4.30 19.25
N TYR A 252 -9.34 -5.34 19.27
CA TYR A 252 -9.53 -6.49 18.38
C TYR A 252 -10.81 -7.27 18.69
N ASN A 253 -11.16 -7.45 19.96
CA ASN A 253 -12.45 -8.04 20.35
C ASN A 253 -13.64 -7.17 19.93
N GLN A 254 -13.49 -5.85 19.99
CA GLN A 254 -14.48 -4.92 19.47
C GLN A 254 -14.65 -5.08 17.95
N PHE A 255 -13.56 -5.17 17.18
CA PHE A 255 -13.64 -5.42 15.74
C PHE A 255 -14.29 -6.77 15.40
N LEU A 256 -14.03 -7.82 16.18
CA LEU A 256 -14.71 -9.12 16.03
C LEU A 256 -16.24 -9.00 16.19
N THR A 257 -16.67 -8.17 17.14
CA THR A 257 -18.09 -7.88 17.37
C THR A 257 -18.69 -7.15 16.17
N ILE A 258 -18.05 -6.06 15.72
CA ILE A 258 -18.51 -5.27 14.56
C ILE A 258 -18.58 -6.13 13.30
N ALA A 259 -17.55 -6.94 13.03
CA ALA A 259 -17.51 -7.82 11.87
C ALA A 259 -18.66 -8.83 11.87
N SER A 260 -18.98 -9.41 13.04
CA SER A 260 -20.09 -10.34 13.18
C SER A 260 -21.45 -9.66 12.97
N GLU A 261 -21.61 -8.42 13.42
CA GLU A 261 -22.83 -7.63 13.17
C GLU A 261 -22.96 -7.25 11.69
N MET A 262 -21.86 -6.88 11.03
CA MET A 262 -21.82 -6.59 9.59
C MET A 262 -22.26 -7.79 8.77
N ASP A 263 -21.75 -8.98 9.08
CA ASP A 263 -22.12 -10.22 8.42
C ASP A 263 -23.62 -10.55 8.61
N ALA A 264 -24.13 -10.49 9.85
CA ALA A 264 -25.54 -10.73 10.13
C ALA A 264 -26.49 -9.74 9.43
N LEU A 265 -25.98 -8.55 9.10
CA LEU A 265 -26.71 -7.53 8.33
C LEU A 265 -26.54 -7.68 6.81
N GLY A 266 -25.69 -8.57 6.33
CA GLY A 266 -25.43 -8.82 4.90
C GLY A 266 -24.44 -7.81 4.29
N VAL A 267 -23.69 -7.08 5.12
CA VAL A 267 -22.68 -6.12 4.66
C VAL A 267 -21.49 -6.82 4.02
N LEU A 268 -21.14 -8.02 4.50
CA LEU A 268 -20.01 -8.80 4.00
C LEU A 268 -20.38 -9.76 2.86
N ASP A 269 -21.66 -9.86 2.50
CA ASP A 269 -22.17 -10.81 1.51
C ASP A 269 -21.53 -10.63 0.13
N GLU A 270 -21.27 -11.78 -0.51
CA GLU A 270 -20.81 -11.90 -1.91
C GLU A 270 -19.47 -11.18 -2.22
N SER A 271 -18.68 -10.87 -1.18
CA SER A 271 -17.49 -10.04 -1.38
C SER A 271 -16.24 -10.79 -1.86
N GLY A 272 -16.12 -12.11 -1.75
CA GLY A 272 -15.06 -12.90 -2.44
C GLY A 272 -13.59 -12.40 -2.41
N TYR A 273 -12.70 -13.19 -3.01
CA TYR A 273 -11.28 -12.94 -3.28
C TYR A 273 -11.02 -11.93 -4.41
N CYS A 274 -10.42 -10.76 -4.22
CA CYS A 274 -9.83 -10.03 -5.35
C CYS A 274 -8.45 -9.46 -5.05
N LEU A 275 -7.65 -9.29 -6.11
CA LEU A 275 -6.37 -8.60 -6.01
C LEU A 275 -6.63 -7.14 -5.64
N SER A 276 -6.05 -6.70 -4.52
CA SER A 276 -6.18 -5.35 -3.99
C SER A 276 -4.81 -4.69 -4.01
N HIS A 277 -4.68 -3.54 -4.69
CA HIS A 277 -3.42 -2.77 -4.74
C HIS A 277 -3.06 -2.13 -3.40
N LEU A 278 -4.08 -1.78 -2.61
CA LEU A 278 -4.01 -1.11 -1.31
C LEU A 278 -3.50 0.33 -1.28
N ASP A 279 -2.77 0.79 -2.30
CA ASP A 279 -2.26 2.17 -2.37
C ASP A 279 -2.40 2.79 -3.78
N LEU A 280 -3.61 2.72 -4.37
CA LEU A 280 -3.87 3.13 -5.75
C LEU A 280 -4.03 4.67 -5.87
N GLU A 281 -3.00 5.37 -5.44
CA GLU A 281 -2.95 6.83 -5.33
C GLU A 281 -2.29 7.49 -6.54
N PRO A 282 -2.53 8.80 -6.81
CA PRO A 282 -1.95 9.50 -7.96
C PRO A 282 -0.42 9.40 -8.06
N ARG A 283 0.29 9.30 -6.93
CA ARG A 283 1.75 9.12 -6.90
C ARG A 283 2.22 7.78 -7.51
N ASN A 284 1.36 6.77 -7.48
CA ASN A 284 1.64 5.41 -7.98
C ASN A 284 1.09 5.18 -9.39
N ILE A 285 0.55 6.21 -10.05
CA ILE A 285 -0.03 6.11 -11.40
C ILE A 285 0.77 6.99 -12.36
N MET A 286 1.23 6.40 -13.45
CA MET A 286 1.87 7.08 -14.57
C MET A 286 0.85 7.29 -15.68
N ALA A 287 0.87 8.48 -16.28
CA ALA A 287 -0.02 8.80 -17.39
C ALA A 287 0.63 9.71 -18.42
N HIS A 288 0.00 9.74 -19.58
CA HIS A 288 0.23 10.71 -20.65
C HIS A 288 -1.12 11.23 -21.17
N SER A 289 -1.10 12.08 -22.21
CA SER A 289 -2.33 12.68 -22.74
C SER A 289 -3.40 11.68 -23.21
N GLN A 290 -3.01 10.44 -23.53
CA GLN A 290 -3.93 9.40 -24.01
C GLN A 290 -4.53 8.53 -22.90
N GLY A 291 -4.14 8.71 -21.63
CA GLY A 291 -4.60 7.86 -20.52
C GLY A 291 -3.46 7.32 -19.65
N ILE A 292 -3.76 6.28 -18.88
CA ILE A 292 -2.83 5.63 -17.96
C ILE A 292 -1.78 4.87 -18.77
N SER A 293 -0.50 5.09 -18.47
CA SER A 293 0.63 4.39 -19.07
C SER A 293 1.26 3.36 -18.14
N GLY A 294 0.92 3.38 -16.84
CA GLY A 294 1.33 2.35 -15.90
C GLY A 294 0.88 2.55 -14.47
N ILE A 295 0.75 1.44 -13.74
CA ILE A 295 0.49 1.36 -12.31
C ILE A 295 1.74 0.82 -11.62
N LEU A 296 2.21 1.53 -10.60
CA LEU A 296 3.44 1.26 -9.85
C LEU A 296 3.12 0.81 -8.43
N ASP A 297 4.12 0.30 -7.73
CA ASP A 297 4.11 0.03 -6.29
C ASP A 297 3.12 -1.07 -5.82
N TRP A 298 3.20 -2.22 -6.49
CA TRP A 298 2.42 -3.42 -6.18
C TRP A 298 2.91 -4.19 -4.94
N ASP A 299 3.88 -3.66 -4.20
CA ASP A 299 4.60 -4.39 -3.17
C ASP A 299 3.71 -4.79 -1.97
N ASN A 300 2.59 -4.09 -1.76
CA ASN A 300 1.61 -4.40 -0.72
C ASN A 300 0.35 -5.11 -1.26
N ALA A 301 0.36 -5.52 -2.53
CA ALA A 301 -0.80 -6.13 -3.13
C ALA A 301 -1.11 -7.49 -2.47
N LEU A 302 -2.40 -7.75 -2.25
CA LEU A 302 -2.87 -8.98 -1.63
C LEU A 302 -4.27 -9.35 -2.09
N PHE A 303 -4.66 -10.60 -1.86
CA PHE A 303 -6.03 -11.05 -2.04
C PHE A 303 -6.86 -10.81 -0.78
N ALA A 304 -7.90 -9.98 -0.90
CA ALA A 304 -8.80 -9.59 0.19
C ALA A 304 -10.25 -9.48 -0.30
N PRO A 305 -11.23 -9.38 0.63
CA PRO A 305 -12.62 -9.11 0.29
C PRO A 305 -12.79 -7.96 -0.72
N LEU A 306 -13.56 -8.15 -1.80
CA LEU A 306 -13.80 -7.16 -2.89
C LEU A 306 -14.08 -5.76 -2.39
N LEU A 307 -14.85 -5.64 -1.31
CA LEU A 307 -15.26 -4.35 -0.77
C LEU A 307 -14.06 -3.47 -0.37
N LEU A 308 -12.91 -4.09 -0.04
CA LEU A 308 -11.64 -3.41 0.23
C LEU A 308 -11.10 -2.70 -1.01
N ALA A 309 -11.22 -3.32 -2.18
CA ALA A 309 -10.75 -2.78 -3.45
C ALA A 309 -11.69 -1.73 -4.06
N CYS A 310 -12.84 -1.46 -3.44
CA CYS A 310 -13.86 -0.54 -3.96
C CYS A 310 -13.81 0.86 -3.32
N ALA A 311 -12.69 1.27 -2.71
CA ALA A 311 -12.52 2.63 -2.21
C ALA A 311 -12.65 3.64 -3.38
N PRO A 312 -13.52 4.66 -3.28
CA PRO A 312 -13.69 5.65 -4.34
C PRO A 312 -12.44 6.51 -4.55
N PRO A 313 -11.88 6.60 -5.76
CA PRO A 313 -10.73 7.47 -6.05
C PRO A 313 -11.18 8.93 -6.25
N MET A 314 -11.47 9.65 -5.16
CA MET A 314 -12.10 10.97 -5.24
C MET A 314 -11.22 11.98 -5.97
N TRP A 315 -9.90 11.82 -5.91
CA TRP A 315 -8.92 12.65 -6.64
C TRP A 315 -9.23 12.78 -8.14
N ILE A 316 -9.98 11.86 -8.75
CA ILE A 316 -10.44 12.01 -10.14
C ILE A 316 -11.36 13.24 -10.31
N TRP A 317 -12.36 13.40 -9.45
CA TRP A 317 -13.45 14.39 -9.62
C TRP A 317 -13.51 15.47 -8.53
N ALA A 318 -12.82 15.27 -7.42
CA ALA A 318 -12.79 16.13 -6.23
C ALA A 318 -11.36 16.20 -5.66
N TRP A 319 -10.39 16.52 -6.52
CA TRP A 319 -8.99 16.68 -6.11
C TRP A 319 -8.84 17.60 -4.90
N ASN A 320 -8.13 17.11 -3.88
CA ASN A 320 -7.70 17.87 -2.73
C ASN A 320 -6.17 17.79 -2.64
N ASP A 321 -5.51 18.92 -2.38
CA ASP A 321 -4.05 18.96 -2.19
C ASP A 321 -3.64 18.41 -0.81
N ASP A 322 -4.59 18.33 0.12
CA ASP A 322 -4.41 17.62 1.40
C ASP A 322 -4.53 16.10 1.15
N GLU A 323 -3.58 15.32 1.67
CA GLU A 323 -3.50 13.85 1.48
C GLU A 323 -4.68 13.08 2.11
N ASP A 324 -5.52 13.73 2.91
CA ASP A 324 -6.64 13.12 3.62
C ASP A 324 -7.97 13.33 2.87
N GLU A 325 -8.31 12.40 1.97
CA GLU A 325 -9.63 12.37 1.34
C GLU A 325 -10.72 11.93 2.34
N ASP A 326 -11.77 12.75 2.48
CA ASP A 326 -12.95 12.36 3.25
C ASP A 326 -13.92 11.54 2.40
N GLU A 327 -13.78 10.20 2.47
CA GLU A 327 -14.63 9.24 1.75
C GLU A 327 -16.14 9.42 2.04
N ARG A 328 -16.55 10.11 3.12
CA ARG A 328 -17.96 10.48 3.35
C ARG A 328 -18.57 11.29 2.21
N LEU A 329 -17.74 12.05 1.49
CA LEU A 329 -18.15 12.94 0.41
C LEU A 329 -18.09 12.25 -0.96
N ALA A 330 -17.60 11.01 -1.05
CA ALA A 330 -17.40 10.32 -2.33
C ALA A 330 -18.69 10.11 -3.13
N GLY A 331 -19.82 9.95 -2.42
CA GLY A 331 -21.15 9.77 -3.02
C GLY A 331 -21.80 11.06 -3.51
N ASP A 332 -21.25 12.22 -3.15
CA ASP A 332 -21.83 13.51 -3.53
C ASP A 332 -21.74 13.73 -5.03
N ILE A 333 -22.72 14.46 -5.57
CA ILE A 333 -22.73 14.89 -6.96
C ILE A 333 -21.78 16.09 -7.08
N PRO A 334 -20.69 16.01 -7.86
CA PRO A 334 -19.79 17.15 -8.01
C PRO A 334 -20.52 18.40 -8.53
N ALA A 335 -20.19 19.58 -8.00
CA ALA A 335 -20.84 20.83 -8.42
C ALA A 335 -20.47 21.20 -9.87
N ASN A 336 -19.20 20.99 -10.24
CA ASN A 336 -18.65 21.31 -11.56
C ASN A 336 -19.11 20.29 -12.62
N PRO A 337 -19.61 20.72 -13.80
CA PRO A 337 -19.97 19.83 -14.90
C PRO A 337 -18.85 18.89 -15.35
N GLU A 338 -17.60 19.38 -15.45
CA GLU A 338 -16.47 18.53 -15.85
C GLU A 338 -16.20 17.44 -14.81
N SER A 339 -16.23 17.79 -13.51
CA SER A 339 -16.07 16.80 -12.43
C SER A 339 -17.19 15.74 -12.43
N ARG A 340 -18.43 16.12 -12.75
CA ARG A 340 -19.54 15.17 -12.91
C ARG A 340 -19.28 14.19 -14.04
N GLU A 341 -18.82 14.70 -15.17
CA GLU A 341 -18.44 13.86 -16.33
C GLU A 341 -17.31 12.90 -15.96
N LEU A 342 -16.27 13.35 -15.25
CA LEU A 342 -15.17 12.47 -14.82
C LEU A 342 -15.66 11.33 -13.91
N LYS A 343 -16.53 11.65 -12.93
CA LYS A 343 -17.14 10.65 -12.05
C LYS A 343 -17.97 9.63 -12.85
N GLU A 344 -18.84 10.12 -13.74
CA GLU A 344 -19.67 9.26 -14.59
C GLU A 344 -18.85 8.36 -15.52
N VAL A 345 -17.81 8.90 -16.16
CA VAL A 345 -16.91 8.14 -17.05
C VAL A 345 -16.19 7.04 -16.28
N PHE A 346 -15.70 7.35 -15.08
CA PHE A 346 -15.05 6.37 -14.21
C PHE A 346 -16.03 5.28 -13.75
N GLU A 347 -17.18 5.66 -13.20
CA GLU A 347 -18.21 4.74 -12.69
C GLU A 347 -18.69 3.76 -13.78
N ASN A 348 -18.93 4.28 -14.98
CA ASN A 348 -19.33 3.46 -16.13
C ASN A 348 -18.26 2.43 -16.51
N ALA A 349 -16.98 2.78 -16.40
CA ALA A 349 -15.87 1.89 -16.71
C ALA A 349 -15.58 0.89 -15.58
N ALA A 350 -15.74 1.29 -14.31
CA ALA A 350 -15.53 0.45 -13.13
C ALA A 350 -16.60 -0.64 -12.96
N GLY A 351 -17.82 -0.36 -13.44
CA GLY A 351 -18.89 -1.35 -13.54
C GLY A 351 -19.61 -1.65 -12.23
N SER A 352 -20.58 -2.56 -12.31
CA SER A 352 -21.55 -2.82 -11.23
C SER A 352 -20.95 -3.39 -9.96
N ILE A 353 -19.88 -4.19 -10.07
CA ILE A 353 -19.17 -4.74 -8.90
C ILE A 353 -18.60 -3.61 -8.05
N TYR A 354 -17.93 -2.65 -8.67
CA TYR A 354 -17.41 -1.47 -7.99
C TYR A 354 -18.56 -0.66 -7.35
N LEU A 355 -19.58 -0.32 -8.14
CA LEU A 355 -20.70 0.53 -7.70
C LEU A 355 -21.46 -0.05 -6.51
N ARG A 356 -21.53 -1.39 -6.40
CA ARG A 356 -22.16 -2.07 -5.28
C ARG A 356 -21.54 -1.70 -3.94
N TYR A 357 -20.20 -1.62 -3.88
CA TYR A 357 -19.46 -1.47 -2.63
C TYR A 357 -18.88 -0.06 -2.44
N ALA A 358 -18.87 0.79 -3.46
CA ALA A 358 -18.18 2.07 -3.44
C ALA A 358 -18.72 3.07 -2.41
N TYR A 359 -20.03 3.34 -2.42
CA TYR A 359 -20.56 4.56 -1.77
C TYR A 359 -21.34 4.35 -0.47
N GLY A 360 -21.81 3.13 -0.20
CA GLY A 360 -22.59 2.84 1.01
C GLY A 360 -21.75 3.06 2.27
N ALA A 361 -22.28 3.80 3.25
CA ALA A 361 -21.58 4.08 4.50
C ALA A 361 -21.15 2.78 5.23
N GLN A 362 -21.98 1.73 5.16
CA GLN A 362 -21.65 0.40 5.69
C GLN A 362 -20.38 -0.19 5.05
N TYR A 363 -20.15 0.05 3.76
CA TYR A 363 -18.99 -0.47 3.04
C TYR A 363 -17.73 0.35 3.32
N ARG A 364 -17.85 1.68 3.47
CA ARG A 364 -16.75 2.51 3.98
C ARG A 364 -16.28 2.01 5.35
N ILE A 365 -17.22 1.85 6.29
CA ILE A 365 -16.88 1.40 7.65
C ILE A 365 -16.26 -0.01 7.61
N ALA A 366 -16.79 -0.91 6.76
CA ALA A 366 -16.22 -2.24 6.56
C ALA A 366 -14.79 -2.20 5.98
N ARG A 367 -14.50 -1.28 5.04
CA ARG A 367 -13.12 -1.04 4.56
C ARG A 367 -12.20 -0.60 5.69
N THR A 368 -12.64 0.34 6.53
CA THR A 368 -11.84 0.80 7.68
C THR A 368 -11.56 -0.33 8.65
N LEU A 369 -12.56 -1.17 8.95
CA LEU A 369 -12.37 -2.36 9.78
C LEU A 369 -11.38 -3.34 9.15
N LEU A 370 -11.50 -3.61 7.85
CA LEU A 370 -10.56 -4.48 7.13
C LEU A 370 -9.13 -3.93 7.16
N ARG A 371 -8.95 -2.61 7.10
CA ARG A 371 -7.63 -1.99 7.26
C ARG A 371 -7.04 -2.22 8.64
N PHE A 372 -7.82 -2.02 9.70
CA PHE A 372 -7.34 -2.39 11.04
C PHE A 372 -7.08 -3.89 11.18
N ALA A 373 -7.90 -4.73 10.55
CA ALA A 373 -7.68 -6.17 10.56
C ALA A 373 -6.41 -6.55 9.79
N ILE A 374 -6.07 -5.92 8.67
CA ILE A 374 -4.87 -6.26 7.90
C ILE A 374 -3.63 -5.61 8.52
N ASP A 375 -3.65 -4.28 8.63
CA ASP A 375 -2.49 -3.47 9.00
C ASP A 375 -2.26 -3.49 10.52
N GLY A 376 -3.30 -3.71 11.33
CA GLY A 376 -3.22 -3.63 12.79
C GLY A 376 -3.27 -2.18 13.29
N ILE A 377 -3.19 -2.01 14.61
CA ILE A 377 -3.14 -0.69 15.26
C ILE A 377 -1.68 -0.23 15.27
N GLN A 378 -1.34 0.83 14.55
CA GLN A 378 0.05 1.21 14.28
C GLN A 378 0.50 2.40 15.13
N VAL A 379 -0.35 3.43 15.23
CA VAL A 379 0.00 4.71 15.84
C VAL A 379 -1.06 5.15 16.86
N ALA A 380 -0.74 6.15 17.70
CA ALA A 380 -1.67 6.61 18.73
C ALA A 380 -2.93 7.26 18.15
N GLU A 381 -2.81 7.89 16.98
CA GLU A 381 -3.90 8.50 16.22
C GLU A 381 -4.97 7.48 15.79
N ASP A 382 -4.61 6.19 15.71
CA ASP A 382 -5.57 5.13 15.39
C ASP A 382 -6.66 5.00 16.45
N PHE A 383 -6.41 5.36 17.71
CA PHE A 383 -7.43 5.28 18.76
C PHE A 383 -8.65 6.16 18.46
N GLY A 384 -8.41 7.41 18.03
CA GLY A 384 -9.49 8.30 17.62
C GLY A 384 -10.25 7.76 16.41
N ARG A 385 -9.54 7.13 15.46
CA ARG A 385 -10.16 6.50 14.28
C ARG A 385 -11.03 5.30 14.65
N ILE A 386 -10.64 4.53 15.66
CA ILE A 386 -11.41 3.38 16.16
C ILE A 386 -12.69 3.84 16.87
N GLU A 387 -12.60 4.90 17.69
CA GLU A 387 -13.78 5.50 18.32
C GLU A 387 -14.78 6.01 17.28
N VAL A 388 -14.29 6.68 16.23
CA VAL A 388 -15.12 7.14 15.11
C VAL A 388 -15.75 5.95 14.37
N LEU A 389 -14.96 4.90 14.08
CA LEU A 389 -15.46 3.68 13.43
C LEU A 389 -16.63 3.07 14.21
N GLN A 390 -16.49 2.94 15.53
CA GLN A 390 -17.54 2.39 16.39
C GLN A 390 -18.79 3.27 16.38
N ALA A 391 -18.64 4.58 16.59
CA ALA A 391 -19.76 5.50 16.64
C ALA A 391 -20.53 5.56 15.32
N GLU A 392 -19.82 5.53 14.18
CA GLU A 392 -20.44 5.47 12.87
C GLU A 392 -21.12 4.11 12.64
N TRP A 393 -20.49 3.01 13.04
CA TRP A 393 -21.08 1.68 12.91
C TRP A 393 -22.37 1.55 13.71
N ASP A 394 -22.41 2.02 14.97
CA ASP A 394 -23.62 1.96 15.79
C ASP A 394 -24.82 2.64 15.10
N LYS A 395 -24.57 3.83 14.53
CA LYS A 395 -25.59 4.58 13.77
C LYS A 395 -26.06 3.83 12.53
N ILE A 396 -25.13 3.28 11.75
CA ILE A 396 -25.46 2.56 10.51
C ILE A 396 -26.15 1.22 10.80
N ARG A 397 -25.70 0.49 11.81
CA ARG A 397 -26.30 -0.77 12.28
C ARG A 397 -27.77 -0.59 12.61
N ASP A 398 -28.12 0.46 13.35
CA ASP A 398 -29.50 0.74 13.74
C ASP A 398 -30.36 1.07 12.52
N LEU A 399 -29.85 1.86 11.57
CA LEU A 399 -30.54 2.14 10.30
C LEU A 399 -30.78 0.88 9.45
N LEU A 400 -29.79 0.00 9.36
CA LEU A 400 -29.90 -1.26 8.62
C LEU A 400 -30.91 -2.22 9.25
N ARG A 401 -30.97 -2.27 10.59
CA ARG A 401 -31.97 -3.07 11.33
C ARG A 401 -33.40 -2.57 11.11
N THR A 402 -33.60 -1.26 10.94
CA THR A 402 -34.94 -0.70 10.67
C THR A 402 -35.43 -0.87 9.24
N THR A 403 -34.53 -1.23 8.31
CA THR A 403 -34.84 -1.34 6.87
C THR A 403 -35.10 -2.78 6.43
N LYS A 404 -34.74 -3.78 7.25
CA LYS A 404 -35.13 -5.20 7.10
C LYS A 404 -36.50 -5.42 7.73
#